data_AF-A0A7R9MRR7-F1
#
_entry.id   AF-A0A7R9MRR7-F1
#
_cell.length_a   1.000
_cell.length_b   1.000
_cell.length_c   1.000
_cell.angle_alpha   90.00
_cell.angle_beta   90.00
_cell.angle_gamma   90.00
#
_symmetry.space_group_name_H-M   'P 1'
#
loop_
_entity.id
_entity.type
_entity.pdbx_description
1 polymer ?
#
loop_
_entity_poly.entity_id
_entity_poly.type
_entity_poly.pdbx_seq_one_letter_code
_entity_poly.pdbx_strand_id
1 'polypeptide(L)'
;VLFDKGTYDKFVKEVPSYKLITPSVVSERLKIRGSLARKALLELHEKGLIRQVIKHHSQTIYTRTTKADDAEQEAEQEAQQEGQKGKKGKQQKEKAEKA
;
A
#
# COMPACT_ATOMS: atom_id res chain seq x y z
N VAL A 1 14.84 7.67 -9.39
CA VAL A 1 14.24 8.98 -9.02
C VAL A 1 13.77 8.87 -7.59
N LEU A 2 14.16 9.84 -6.76
CA LEU A 2 13.97 9.85 -5.31
C LEU A 2 13.04 11.01 -4.91
N PHE A 3 12.47 10.96 -3.70
CA PHE A 3 11.80 12.13 -3.12
C PHE A 3 12.81 13.12 -2.56
N ASP A 4 12.47 14.40 -2.66
CA ASP A 4 13.10 15.44 -1.85
C ASP A 4 12.38 15.52 -0.50
N LYS A 5 13.08 15.95 0.54
CA LYS A 5 12.51 16.01 1.90
C LYS A 5 11.22 16.86 1.94
N GLY A 6 11.24 18.03 1.31
CA GLY A 6 10.08 18.92 1.29
C GLY A 6 8.89 18.41 0.49
N THR A 7 9.11 17.57 -0.55
CA THR A 7 8.00 16.98 -1.31
C THR A 7 7.42 15.77 -0.59
N TYR A 8 8.24 15.02 0.15
CA TYR A 8 7.80 13.94 1.02
C TYR A 8 6.89 14.45 2.14
N ASP A 9 7.28 15.53 2.82
CA ASP A 9 6.48 16.10 3.91
C ASP A 9 5.11 16.60 3.43
N LYS A 10 5.04 17.14 2.20
CA LYS A 10 3.77 17.52 1.56
C LYS A 10 2.93 16.31 1.19
N PHE A 11 3.55 15.26 0.64
CA PHE A 11 2.87 14.03 0.25
C PHE A 11 2.15 13.38 1.44
N VAL A 12 2.81 13.23 2.58
CA VAL A 12 2.23 12.58 3.77
C VAL A 12 1.03 13.35 4.33
N LYS A 13 1.05 14.69 4.26
CA LYS A 13 -0.03 15.53 4.80
C LYS A 13 -1.21 15.69 3.84
N GLU A 14 -0.94 15.91 2.56
CA GLU A 14 -1.98 16.28 1.60
C GLU A 14 -2.71 15.07 1.02
N VAL A 15 -2.02 13.95 0.78
CA VAL A 15 -2.62 12.81 0.08
C VAL A 15 -3.78 12.17 0.85
N PRO A 16 -3.71 11.97 2.18
CA PRO A 16 -4.84 11.41 2.94
C PRO A 16 -6.08 12.33 2.98
N SER A 17 -5.92 13.63 2.69
CA SER A 17 -7.04 14.58 2.66
C SER A 17 -7.92 14.40 1.41
N TYR A 18 -7.34 13.90 0.31
CA TYR A 18 -8.04 13.77 -0.96
C TYR A 18 -9.14 12.70 -0.92
N LYS A 19 -10.27 13.00 -1.57
CA LYS A 19 -11.37 12.04 -1.69
C LYS A 19 -11.03 10.88 -2.63
N LEU A 20 -10.35 11.18 -3.74
CA LEU A 20 -9.93 10.20 -4.75
C LEU A 20 -8.42 10.21 -4.86
N ILE A 21 -7.79 9.07 -4.60
CA ILE A 21 -6.34 8.92 -4.59
C ILE A 21 -5.95 7.91 -5.68
N THR A 22 -5.25 8.38 -6.72
CA THR A 22 -4.72 7.53 -7.80
C THR A 22 -3.31 7.97 -8.17
N PRO A 23 -2.47 7.09 -8.74
CA PRO A 23 -1.10 7.45 -9.13
C PRO A 23 -1.04 8.67 -10.07
N SER A 24 -2.02 8.80 -10.98
CA SER A 24 -2.11 9.91 -11.92
C SER A 24 -2.39 11.24 -11.22
N VAL A 25 -3.39 11.29 -10.33
CA VAL A 25 -3.75 12.49 -9.57
C VAL A 25 -2.60 12.98 -8.69
N VAL A 26 -1.90 12.05 -8.04
CA VAL A 26 -0.74 12.37 -7.19
C VAL A 26 0.41 12.93 -8.03
N SER A 27 0.70 12.32 -9.20
CA SER A 27 1.77 12.79 -10.09
C SER A 27 1.51 14.20 -10.64
N GLU A 28 0.25 14.53 -10.89
CA GLU A 28 -0.16 15.83 -11.42
C GLU A 28 0.00 16.97 -10.38
N ARG A 29 -0.43 16.71 -9.13
CA ARG A 29 -0.44 17.70 -8.05
C ARG A 29 0.96 17.96 -7.49
N LEU A 30 1.69 16.89 -7.15
CA LEU A 30 2.99 16.99 -6.49
C LEU A 30 4.17 17.07 -7.47
N LYS A 31 3.89 17.03 -8.78
CA LYS A 31 4.89 17.07 -9.86
C LYS A 31 5.96 15.98 -9.71
N ILE A 32 5.54 14.80 -9.24
CA ILE A 32 6.40 13.62 -9.12
C ILE A 32 6.16 12.63 -10.27
N ARG A 33 7.15 11.78 -10.54
CA ARG A 33 7.01 10.73 -11.56
C ARG A 33 5.98 9.69 -11.13
N GLY A 34 5.13 9.24 -12.05
CA GLY A 34 4.08 8.24 -11.76
C GLY A 34 4.61 6.92 -11.20
N SER A 35 5.83 6.49 -11.56
CA SER A 35 6.46 5.30 -10.98
C SER A 35 6.78 5.46 -9.49
N LEU A 36 7.15 6.66 -9.06
CA LEU A 36 7.41 6.99 -7.65
C LEU A 36 6.08 7.06 -6.89
N ALA A 37 5.06 7.70 -7.47
CA ALA A 37 3.72 7.79 -6.88
C ALA A 37 3.13 6.40 -6.59
N ARG A 38 3.29 5.42 -7.49
CA ARG A 38 2.81 4.04 -7.25
C ARG A 38 3.45 3.41 -6.01
N LYS A 39 4.76 3.56 -5.85
CA LYS A 39 5.49 3.02 -4.68
C LYS A 39 5.10 3.76 -3.40
N ALA A 40 5.03 5.08 -3.46
CA ALA A 40 4.69 5.92 -2.31
C ALA A 40 3.26 5.66 -1.79
N LEU A 41 2.31 5.39 -2.69
CA LEU A 41 0.95 5.02 -2.30
C LEU A 41 0.88 3.64 -1.64
N LEU A 42 1.74 2.70 -2.03
CA LEU A 42 1.84 1.42 -1.32
C LEU A 42 2.36 1.61 0.11
N GLU A 43 3.37 2.47 0.30
CA GLU A 43 3.86 2.79 1.65
C GLU A 43 2.81 3.47 2.53
N LEU A 44 1.98 4.38 1.97
CA LEU A 44 0.87 4.99 2.71
C LEU A 44 -0.21 3.98 3.08
N HIS A 45 -0.46 3.01 2.21
CA HIS A 45 -1.41 1.93 2.45
C HIS A 45 -0.90 0.98 3.55
N GLU A 46 0.38 0.61 3.53
CA GLU A 46 1.01 -0.20 4.59
C GLU A 46 1.00 0.52 5.95
N LYS A 47 1.05 1.86 5.95
CA LYS A 47 0.91 2.69 7.16
C LYS A 47 -0.55 2.87 7.63
N GLY A 48 -1.55 2.39 6.89
CA GLY A 48 -2.97 2.53 7.24
C GLY A 48 -3.59 3.92 7.01
N LEU A 49 -2.87 4.85 6.39
CA LEU A 49 -3.36 6.22 6.17
C LEU A 49 -4.40 6.32 5.04
N ILE A 50 -4.38 5.35 4.12
CA ILE A 50 -5.28 5.28 2.97
C ILE A 50 -5.78 3.85 2.79
N ARG A 51 -7.02 3.71 2.32
CA ARG A 51 -7.65 2.41 2.03
C ARG A 51 -7.54 2.08 0.55
N GLN A 52 -7.16 0.85 0.23
CA GLN A 52 -7.24 0.35 -1.13
C GLN A 52 -8.68 -0.09 -1.47
N VAL A 53 -9.22 0.39 -2.59
CA VAL A 53 -10.56 -0.01 -3.07
C VAL A 53 -10.44 -1.00 -4.22
N ILE A 54 -9.61 -0.68 -5.22
CA ILE A 54 -9.44 -1.51 -6.43
C ILE A 54 -7.96 -1.70 -6.72
N LYS A 55 -7.59 -2.96 -6.96
CA LYS A 55 -6.27 -3.36 -7.46
C LYS A 55 -6.40 -3.98 -8.84
N HIS A 56 -6.14 -3.20 -9.89
CA HIS A 56 -6.01 -3.68 -11.26
C HIS A 56 -4.59 -3.40 -11.78
N HIS A 57 -4.15 -4.13 -12.82
CA HIS A 57 -2.78 -4.00 -13.34
C HIS A 57 -2.50 -2.62 -13.95
N SER A 58 -3.51 -2.00 -14.56
CA SER A 58 -3.40 -0.66 -15.17
C SER A 58 -3.81 0.47 -14.25
N GLN A 59 -4.65 0.20 -13.24
CA GLN A 59 -5.25 1.22 -12.40
C GLN A 59 -5.31 0.76 -10.94
N THR A 60 -4.81 1.61 -10.05
CA THR A 60 -4.89 1.39 -8.61
C THR A 60 -5.61 2.58 -8.00
N ILE A 61 -6.70 2.30 -7.28
CA ILE A 61 -7.57 3.31 -6.71
C ILE A 61 -7.57 3.16 -5.20
N TYR A 62 -7.25 4.26 -4.53
CA TYR A 62 -7.29 4.42 -3.09
C TYR A 62 -8.30 5.50 -2.70
N THR A 63 -8.76 5.42 -1.47
CA THR A 63 -9.59 6.43 -0.82
C THR A 63 -9.01 6.75 0.55
N ARG A 64 -9.36 7.92 1.09
CA ARG A 64 -9.07 8.24 2.49
C ARG A 64 -9.70 7.22 3.44
N THR A 65 -9.03 6.96 4.56
CA THR A 65 -9.61 6.24 5.70
C THR A 65 -10.70 7.11 6.34
N THR A 66 -11.88 6.54 6.59
CA THR A 66 -12.88 7.19 7.44
C THR A 66 -12.80 6.59 8.84
N LYS A 67 -13.12 7.37 9.88
CA LYS A 67 -13.06 6.92 11.29
C LYS A 67 -13.91 5.66 11.59
N ALA A 68 -14.78 5.25 10.67
CA ALA A 68 -15.55 4.02 10.76
C ALA A 68 -14.72 2.78 10.36
N ASP A 69 -13.71 2.94 9.51
CA ASP A 69 -12.86 1.85 9.00
C ASP A 69 -11.64 1.56 9.90
N ASP A 70 -11.27 2.46 10.83
CA ASP A 70 -10.18 2.22 11.80
C ASP A 70 -10.46 0.95 12.65
N ALA A 71 -11.74 0.62 12.87
CA ALA A 71 -12.17 -0.57 13.63
C ALA A 71 -12.04 -1.90 12.86
N GLU A 72 -11.96 -1.87 11.52
CA GLU A 72 -11.88 -3.07 10.68
C GLU A 72 -10.42 -3.47 10.37
N GLN A 73 -9.47 -2.53 10.51
CA GLN A 73 -8.07 -2.75 10.12
C GLN A 73 -7.23 -3.44 11.20
N GLU A 74 -7.62 -3.37 12.47
CA GLU A 74 -6.99 -4.16 13.54
C GLU A 74 -7.28 -5.67 13.39
N ALA A 75 -8.44 -6.04 12.83
CA ALA A 75 -8.86 -7.43 12.67
C ALA A 75 -8.13 -8.19 11.54
N GLU A 76 -7.72 -7.50 10.46
CA GLU A 76 -6.99 -8.15 9.35
C GLU A 76 -5.49 -8.32 9.60
N GLN A 77 -4.91 -7.56 10.54
CA GLN A 77 -3.49 -7.63 10.88
C GLN A 77 -3.12 -8.87 11.71
N GLU A 78 -4.04 -9.39 12.53
CA GLU A 78 -3.81 -10.65 13.29
C GLU A 78 -3.94 -11.90 12.41
N ALA A 79 -4.87 -11.92 11.45
CA ALA A 79 -5.10 -13.08 10.58
C ALA A 79 -3.93 -13.40 9.62
N GLN A 80 -3.08 -12.41 9.28
CA GLN A 80 -1.98 -12.59 8.33
C GLN A 80 -0.66 -13.09 8.98
N GLN A 81 -0.54 -13.08 10.32
CA GLN A 81 0.64 -13.62 11.01
C GLN A 81 0.66 -15.15 11.10
N GLU A 82 -0.48 -15.83 11.14
CA GLU A 82 -0.52 -17.30 11.19
C GLU A 82 -0.21 -17.95 9.82
N GLY A 83 -0.62 -17.31 8.72
CA GLY A 83 -0.48 -17.88 7.37
C GLY A 83 0.96 -17.97 6.83
N GLN A 84 1.90 -17.17 7.33
CA GLN A 84 3.29 -17.16 6.84
C GLN A 84 4.18 -18.28 7.43
N LYS A 85 3.85 -18.85 8.60
CA LYS A 85 4.61 -20.01 9.12
C LYS A 85 4.35 -21.30 8.31
N GLY A 86 3.17 -21.46 7.72
CA GLY A 86 2.80 -22.67 6.96
C GLY A 86 3.47 -22.81 5.58
N LYS A 87 3.78 -21.70 4.90
CA LYS A 87 4.34 -21.76 3.52
C LYS A 87 5.83 -22.10 3.47
N LYS A 88 6.63 -21.74 4.49
CA LYS A 88 8.06 -22.10 4.54
C LYS A 88 8.30 -23.62 4.69
N GLY A 89 7.43 -24.35 5.40
CA GLY A 89 7.56 -25.79 5.60
C GLY A 89 7.29 -26.64 4.35
N LYS A 90 6.41 -26.18 3.45
CA LYS A 90 6.05 -26.96 2.25
C LYS A 90 7.14 -26.93 1.19
N GLN A 91 7.85 -25.80 1.07
CA GLN A 91 8.92 -25.62 0.08
C GLN A 91 10.22 -26.37 0.42
N GLN A 92 10.45 -26.68 1.70
CA GLN A 92 11.56 -27.53 2.12
C GLN A 92 11.28 -29.03 1.92
N LYS A 93 10.02 -29.47 2.05
CA LYS A 93 9.65 -30.88 1.83
C LYS A 93 9.72 -31.29 0.36
N GLU A 94 9.26 -30.42 -0.55
CA GLU A 94 9.25 -30.72 -1.99
C GLU A 94 10.66 -30.73 -2.60
N LYS A 95 11.63 -30.03 -1.99
CA LYS A 95 13.05 -30.10 -2.38
C LYS A 95 13.77 -31.35 -1.87
N ALA A 96 13.27 -31.99 -0.81
CA ALA A 96 13.88 -33.20 -0.24
C ALA A 96 13.42 -34.49 -0.93
N GLU A 97 12.25 -34.49 -1.57
CA GLU A 97 11.69 -35.68 -2.25
C GLU A 97 12.17 -35.85 -3.71
N LYS A 98 12.90 -34.84 -4.24
CA LYS A 98 13.34 -34.79 -5.64
C LYS A 98 14.86 -34.96 -5.83
N ALA A 99 15.58 -35.39 -4.79
CA ALA A 99 17.01 -35.67 -4.80
C ALA A 99 17.27 -37.17 -4.59
#